data_AF-A0A238LLV1-F1
#
_entry.id   AF-A0A238LLV1-F1
#
_cell.length_a   1.000
_cell.length_b   1.000
_cell.length_c   1.000
_cell.angle_alpha   90.00
_cell.angle_beta   90.00
_cell.angle_gamma   90.00
#
_symmetry.space_group_name_H-M   'P 1'
#
loop_
_entity.id
_entity.type
_entity.pdbx_description
1 polymer ?
#
loop_
_entity_poly.entity_id
_entity_poly.type
_entity_poly.pdbx_seq_one_letter_code
_entity_poly.pdbx_strand_id
1 'polypeptide(L)'
;MSKTTNKYSTELRERAARMVIKGAILYFDIHFEPAMLLVSQIGSSTGEDRHSTLGVDASRIERWREGGLSKAEQALCEKVAKSEMAVWGYEPSGQRNSVLRHSLFMLGFALKTGLAVLLNARRSKNMLQSIRRRLS
;
A
#
# COMPACT_ATOMS: atom_id res chain seq x y z
N MET A 1 -7.40 -1.54 26.65
CA MET A 1 -8.57 -1.88 25.81
C MET A 1 -8.08 -2.18 24.40
N SER A 2 -8.19 -3.34 23.75
CA SER A 2 -8.65 -4.69 24.06
C SER A 2 -7.77 -5.62 23.19
N LYS A 3 -7.05 -6.60 23.76
CA LYS A 3 -6.16 -7.51 23.01
C LYS A 3 -6.90 -8.67 22.32
N THR A 4 -8.20 -8.82 22.56
CA THR A 4 -9.02 -9.95 22.09
C THR A 4 -9.70 -9.71 20.75
N THR A 5 -9.86 -8.45 20.31
CA THR A 5 -10.47 -8.11 19.01
C THR A 5 -9.53 -8.38 17.82
N ASN A 6 -8.25 -8.68 18.07
CA ASN A 6 -7.19 -8.71 17.06
C ASN A 6 -6.93 -10.11 16.45
N LYS A 7 -7.16 -11.20 17.22
CA LYS A 7 -6.83 -12.55 16.74
C LYS A 7 -7.82 -13.06 15.69
N TYR A 8 -9.12 -12.91 15.95
CA TYR A 8 -10.17 -13.34 15.02
C TYR A 8 -10.15 -12.57 13.69
N SER A 9 -9.86 -11.26 13.72
CA SER A 9 -9.72 -10.46 12.51
C SER A 9 -8.50 -10.87 11.68
N THR A 10 -7.40 -11.23 12.33
CA THR A 10 -6.18 -11.71 11.67
C THR A 10 -6.42 -13.05 10.98
N GLU A 11 -7.03 -14.02 11.66
CA GLU A 11 -7.35 -15.33 11.06
C GLU A 11 -8.34 -15.22 9.88
N LEU A 12 -9.34 -14.34 9.99
CA LEU A 12 -10.27 -14.03 8.90
C LEU A 12 -9.54 -13.44 7.69
N ARG A 13 -8.62 -12.50 7.92
CA ARG A 13 -7.78 -11.88 6.88
C ARG A 13 -6.88 -12.89 6.19
N GLU A 14 -6.22 -13.76 6.94
CA GLU A 14 -5.38 -14.81 6.36
C GLU A 14 -6.21 -15.78 5.51
N ARG A 15 -7.39 -16.18 6.00
CA ARG A 15 -8.29 -17.07 5.25
C ARG A 15 -8.72 -16.43 3.94
N ALA A 16 -9.14 -15.16 3.97
CA ALA A 16 -9.53 -14.41 2.78
C ALA A 16 -8.38 -14.32 1.76
N ALA A 17 -7.17 -13.98 2.21
CA ALA A 17 -5.99 -13.91 1.34
C ALA A 17 -5.66 -15.27 0.70
N ARG A 18 -5.73 -16.37 1.47
CA ARG A 18 -5.55 -17.73 0.93
C ARG A 18 -6.61 -18.07 -0.12
N MET A 19 -7.86 -17.62 0.05
CA MET A 19 -8.92 -17.81 -0.95
C MET A 19 -8.65 -17.04 -2.23
N VAL A 20 -8.16 -15.79 -2.14
CA VAL A 20 -7.78 -14.99 -3.30
C VAL A 20 -6.63 -15.64 -4.06
N ILE A 21 -5.58 -16.12 -3.36
CA ILE A 21 -4.45 -16.81 -4.00
C ILE A 21 -4.92 -18.08 -4.73
N LYS A 22 -5.76 -18.89 -4.09
CA LYS A 22 -6.36 -20.07 -4.72
C LYS A 22 -7.19 -19.70 -5.96
N GLY A 23 -7.99 -18.64 -5.86
CA GLY A 23 -8.79 -18.14 -6.98
C GLY A 23 -7.93 -17.69 -8.16
N ALA A 24 -6.83 -16.98 -7.90
CA ALA A 24 -5.88 -16.59 -8.93
C ALA A 24 -5.19 -17.79 -9.59
N ILE A 25 -4.74 -18.76 -8.79
CA ILE A 25 -4.13 -20.00 -9.29
C ILE A 25 -5.09 -20.76 -10.21
N LEU A 26 -6.36 -20.90 -9.80
CA LEU A 26 -7.39 -21.52 -10.63
C LEU A 26 -7.68 -20.71 -11.90
N TYR A 27 -7.70 -19.38 -11.80
CA TYR A 27 -7.91 -18.49 -12.95
C TYR A 27 -6.82 -18.64 -14.02
N PHE A 28 -5.58 -18.92 -13.62
CA PHE A 28 -4.48 -19.18 -14.55
C PHE A 28 -4.32 -20.66 -14.95
N ASP A 29 -5.30 -21.52 -14.61
CA ASP A 29 -5.26 -22.96 -14.86
C ASP A 29 -4.01 -23.67 -14.29
N ILE A 30 -3.53 -23.17 -13.14
CA ILE A 30 -2.41 -23.76 -12.42
C ILE A 30 -2.96 -24.75 -11.39
N HIS A 31 -2.38 -25.95 -11.33
CA HIS A 31 -2.73 -26.91 -10.29
C HIS A 31 -2.33 -26.38 -8.90
N PHE A 32 -3.30 -26.21 -8.01
CA PHE A 32 -3.05 -25.73 -6.66
C PHE A 32 -2.38 -26.79 -5.79
N GLU A 33 -1.20 -26.49 -5.26
CA GLU A 33 -0.58 -27.30 -4.21
C GLU A 33 -0.55 -26.53 -2.88
N PRO A 34 -0.85 -27.17 -1.73
CA PRO A 34 -0.82 -26.50 -0.42
C PRO A 34 0.50 -25.79 -0.10
N ALA A 35 1.63 -26.32 -0.60
CA ALA A 35 2.96 -25.74 -0.45
C ALA A 35 3.09 -24.35 -1.11
N MET A 36 2.27 -24.02 -2.12
CA MET A 36 2.26 -22.69 -2.76
C MET A 36 1.84 -21.57 -1.80
N LEU A 37 1.20 -21.90 -0.68
CA LEU A 37 0.87 -20.94 0.37
C LEU A 37 2.01 -20.74 1.38
N LEU A 38 3.12 -21.48 1.27
CA LEU A 38 4.27 -21.43 2.18
C LEU A 38 5.43 -20.61 1.59
N VAL A 39 5.12 -19.47 0.98
CA VAL A 39 6.12 -18.55 0.43
C VAL A 39 6.79 -17.76 1.54
N SER A 40 8.09 -17.49 1.43
CA SER A 40 8.80 -16.66 2.40
C SER A 40 8.26 -15.23 2.40
N GLN A 41 8.17 -14.63 3.58
CA GLN A 41 7.81 -13.22 3.72
C GLN A 41 9.02 -12.34 3.40
N ILE A 42 9.27 -12.14 2.11
CA ILE A 42 10.33 -11.29 1.57
C ILE A 42 9.75 -10.01 0.97
N GLY A 43 10.43 -8.89 1.22
CA GLY A 43 10.24 -7.64 0.51
C GLY A 43 9.03 -6.82 0.95
N SER A 44 9.29 -5.76 1.72
CA SER A 44 8.60 -4.49 1.46
C SER A 44 9.52 -3.33 1.81
N SER A 45 9.36 -2.18 1.16
CA SER A 45 10.03 -0.92 1.54
C SER A 45 9.74 -0.46 2.98
N THR A 46 8.87 -1.18 3.69
CA THR A 46 8.34 -0.89 5.03
C THR A 46 8.59 -2.02 6.03
N GLY A 47 9.49 -2.98 5.79
CA GLY A 47 9.93 -3.93 6.82
C GLY A 47 11.17 -4.74 6.43
N GLU A 48 11.88 -5.22 7.45
CA GLU A 48 13.03 -6.13 7.27
C GLU A 48 12.57 -7.52 6.79
N ASP A 49 13.38 -8.13 5.93
CA ASP A 49 13.11 -9.47 5.40
C ASP A 49 13.14 -10.51 6.52
N ARG A 50 12.05 -11.27 6.66
CA ARG A 50 11.93 -12.36 7.64
C ARG A 50 11.93 -13.69 6.92
N HIS A 51 13.10 -14.12 6.47
CA HIS A 51 13.28 -15.39 5.76
C HIS A 51 12.80 -16.62 6.53
N SER A 52 12.73 -16.55 7.87
CA SER A 52 12.26 -17.65 8.73
C SER A 52 10.74 -17.77 8.81
N THR A 53 9.97 -16.79 8.32
CA THR A 53 8.50 -16.80 8.37
C THR A 53 7.93 -17.13 7.00
N LEU A 54 7.08 -18.16 6.93
CA LEU A 54 6.42 -18.62 5.72
C LEU A 54 4.92 -18.30 5.74
N GLY A 55 4.37 -18.00 4.57
CA GLY A 55 2.95 -17.77 4.33
C GLY A 55 2.52 -16.30 4.39
N VAL A 56 1.21 -16.09 4.39
CA VAL A 56 0.61 -14.75 4.27
C VAL A 56 0.80 -13.95 5.56
N ASP A 57 1.38 -12.75 5.44
CA ASP A 57 1.44 -11.77 6.53
C ASP A 57 0.14 -10.95 6.59
N ALA A 58 -0.81 -11.36 7.44
CA ALA A 58 -2.05 -10.63 7.61
C ALA A 58 -1.89 -9.23 8.22
N SER A 59 -0.73 -8.91 8.83
CA SER A 59 -0.44 -7.56 9.33
C SER A 59 -0.20 -6.53 8.22
N ARG A 60 -0.07 -7.00 6.97
CA ARG A 60 0.08 -6.15 5.77
C ARG A 60 -1.25 -5.82 5.11
N ILE A 61 -2.27 -6.65 5.34
CA ILE A 61 -3.60 -6.46 4.77
C ILE A 61 -4.21 -5.17 5.31
N GLU A 62 -4.64 -4.28 4.41
CA GLU A 62 -5.18 -2.94 4.71
C GLU A 62 -4.27 -2.04 5.57
N ARG A 63 -2.96 -2.32 5.64
CA ARG A 63 -2.03 -1.50 6.42
C ARG A 63 -2.00 -0.04 5.98
N TRP A 64 -2.28 0.22 4.68
CA TRP A 64 -2.47 1.58 4.15
C TRP A 64 -3.59 2.35 4.87
N ARG A 65 -4.65 1.66 5.30
CA ARG A 65 -5.79 2.22 6.04
C ARG A 65 -5.47 2.39 7.53
N GLU A 66 -4.75 1.42 8.10
CA GLU A 66 -4.47 1.29 9.54
C GLU A 66 -3.21 2.04 10.04
N GLY A 67 -2.73 3.03 9.28
CA GLY A 67 -1.59 3.88 9.67
C GLY A 67 -0.45 3.92 8.66
N GLY A 68 -0.53 3.16 7.57
CA GLY A 68 0.40 3.28 6.43
C GLY A 68 0.20 4.56 5.63
N LEU A 69 -1.04 5.09 5.59
CA LEU A 69 -1.36 6.41 5.06
C LEU A 69 -2.16 7.20 6.10
N SER A 70 -1.87 8.49 6.21
CA SER A 70 -2.70 9.43 6.95
C SER A 70 -4.06 9.59 6.28
N LYS A 71 -5.07 10.06 7.04
CA LYS A 71 -6.40 10.36 6.49
C LYS A 71 -6.36 11.39 5.34
N ALA A 72 -5.38 12.29 5.36
CA ALA A 72 -5.20 13.27 4.30
C ALA A 72 -4.66 12.63 3.01
N GLU A 73 -3.71 11.70 3.13
CA GLU A 73 -3.16 10.92 2.02
C GLU A 73 -4.21 9.97 1.44
N GLN A 74 -4.98 9.28 2.28
CA GLN A 74 -6.09 8.42 1.82
C GLN A 74 -7.08 9.22 0.98
N ALA A 75 -7.52 10.39 1.46
CA ALA A 75 -8.45 11.26 0.72
C ALA A 75 -7.83 11.80 -0.59
N LEU A 76 -6.53 12.07 -0.63
CA LEU A 76 -5.85 12.50 -1.85
C LEU A 76 -5.75 11.36 -2.87
N CYS A 77 -5.37 10.16 -2.43
CA CYS A 77 -5.29 8.97 -3.27
C CYS A 77 -6.67 8.64 -3.86
N GLU A 78 -7.72 8.64 -3.06
CA GLU A 78 -9.10 8.43 -3.53
C GLU A 78 -9.55 9.51 -4.52
N LYS A 79 -9.18 10.78 -4.28
CA LYS A 79 -9.49 11.87 -5.21
C LYS A 79 -8.84 11.65 -6.58
N VAL A 80 -7.58 11.19 -6.61
CA VAL A 80 -6.85 10.92 -7.86
C VAL A 80 -7.37 9.65 -8.55
N ALA A 81 -7.65 8.59 -7.79
CA ALA A 81 -8.08 7.30 -8.31
C ALA A 81 -9.60 7.20 -8.55
N LYS A 82 -10.36 8.29 -8.32
CA LYS A 82 -11.84 8.26 -8.29
C LYS A 82 -12.49 7.61 -9.51
N SER A 83 -11.98 7.89 -10.72
CA SER A 83 -12.51 7.32 -11.96
C SER A 83 -12.31 5.81 -12.00
N GLU A 84 -11.08 5.35 -11.72
CA GLU A 84 -10.73 3.93 -11.70
C GLU A 84 -11.48 3.19 -10.61
N MET A 85 -11.59 3.79 -9.42
CA MET A 85 -12.37 3.22 -8.32
C MET A 85 -13.80 2.95 -8.74
N ALA A 86 -14.44 3.88 -9.47
CA ALA A 86 -15.80 3.68 -9.97
C ALA A 86 -15.88 2.56 -11.02
N VAL A 87 -14.91 2.46 -11.94
CA VAL A 87 -14.85 1.39 -12.95
C VAL A 87 -14.76 0.01 -12.31
N TRP A 88 -13.98 -0.12 -11.25
CA TRP A 88 -13.71 -1.39 -10.57
C TRP A 88 -14.63 -1.65 -9.36
N GLY A 89 -15.61 -0.79 -9.09
CA GLY A 89 -16.56 -0.95 -7.99
C GLY A 89 -15.95 -0.79 -6.59
N TYR A 90 -14.86 -0.04 -6.46
CA TYR A 90 -14.27 0.28 -5.16
C TYR A 90 -15.02 1.41 -4.46
N GLU A 91 -15.45 1.15 -3.23
CA GLU A 91 -16.11 2.16 -2.39
C GLU A 91 -15.10 3.11 -1.73
N PRO A 92 -15.36 4.44 -1.74
CA PRO A 92 -14.54 5.40 -1.00
C PRO A 92 -14.55 5.10 0.51
N SER A 93 -13.41 5.29 1.17
CA SER A 93 -13.31 5.08 2.63
C SER A 93 -14.11 6.08 3.47
N GLY A 94 -14.65 7.14 2.84
CA GLY A 94 -15.43 8.19 3.51
C GLY A 94 -14.57 9.15 4.34
N GLN A 95 -13.24 9.09 4.21
CA GLN A 95 -12.36 9.97 4.97
C GLN A 95 -12.51 11.42 4.52
N ARG A 96 -12.99 12.27 5.42
CA ARG A 96 -13.08 13.71 5.18
C ARG A 96 -11.74 14.37 5.42
N ASN A 97 -11.31 15.18 4.47
CA ASN A 97 -10.16 16.05 4.63
C ASN A 97 -10.62 17.43 5.12
N SER A 98 -10.16 17.84 6.30
CA SER A 98 -10.29 19.23 6.73
C SER A 98 -9.38 20.08 5.85
N VAL A 99 -9.91 21.17 5.29
CA VAL A 99 -9.16 22.09 4.42
C VAL A 99 -7.86 22.56 5.10
N LEU A 100 -7.92 22.90 6.38
CA LEU A 100 -6.74 23.30 7.16
C LEU A 100 -5.69 22.19 7.26
N ARG A 101 -6.12 20.97 7.57
CA ARG A 101 -5.23 19.80 7.67
C ARG A 101 -4.60 19.47 6.33
N HIS A 102 -5.35 19.62 5.24
CA HIS A 102 -4.86 19.42 3.89
C HIS A 102 -3.78 20.45 3.52
N SER A 103 -4.00 21.73 3.81
CA SER A 103 -3.00 22.79 3.53
C SER A 103 -1.70 22.57 4.31
N LEU A 104 -1.79 22.22 5.60
CA LEU A 104 -0.62 21.89 6.42
C LEU A 104 0.13 20.67 5.88
N PHE A 105 -0.61 19.63 5.46
CA PHE A 105 -0.02 18.46 4.83
C PHE A 105 0.70 18.81 3.52
N MET A 106 0.08 19.61 2.64
CA MET A 106 0.67 20.03 1.38
C MET A 106 1.93 20.87 1.58
N LEU A 107 1.95 21.75 2.59
CA LEU A 107 3.15 22.51 2.95
C LEU A 107 4.27 21.58 3.43
N GLY A 108 3.98 20.66 4.35
CA GLY A 108 4.95 19.68 4.83
C GLY A 108 5.45 18.75 3.72
N PHE A 109 4.57 18.35 2.81
CA PHE A 109 4.91 17.55 1.63
C PHE A 109 5.83 18.29 0.68
N ALA A 110 5.56 19.56 0.37
CA ALA A 110 6.39 20.39 -0.49
C ALA A 110 7.81 20.56 0.10
N LEU A 111 7.91 20.82 1.40
CA LEU A 111 9.20 20.94 2.09
C LEU A 111 9.98 19.62 2.10
N LYS A 112 9.33 18.51 2.47
CA LYS A 112 9.96 17.18 2.49
C LYS A 112 10.41 16.75 1.09
N THR A 113 9.58 16.98 0.08
CA THR A 113 9.90 16.66 -1.31
C THR A 113 11.04 17.53 -1.81
N GLY A 114 11.02 18.84 -1.56
CA GLY A 114 12.10 19.75 -1.91
C GLY A 114 13.43 19.32 -1.29
N LEU A 115 13.43 18.97 0.00
CA LEU A 115 14.62 18.47 0.68
C LEU A 115 15.08 17.11 0.13
N ALA A 116 14.16 16.19 -0.13
CA ALA A 116 14.48 14.89 -0.73
C ALA A 116 15.12 15.06 -2.11
N VAL A 117 14.59 15.95 -2.95
CA VAL A 117 15.17 16.29 -4.26
C VAL A 117 16.56 16.90 -4.08
N LEU A 118 16.74 17.86 -3.17
CA LEU A 118 18.04 18.50 -2.92
C LEU A 118 19.11 17.48 -2.48
N LEU A 119 18.78 16.63 -1.52
CA LEU A 119 19.70 15.61 -0.99
C LEU A 119 20.01 14.51 -2.02
N ASN A 120 19.05 14.16 -2.89
CA ASN A 120 19.23 13.13 -3.91
C ASN A 120 19.69 13.68 -5.28
N ALA A 121 19.71 15.00 -5.48
CA ALA A 121 20.12 15.64 -6.74
C ALA A 121 21.54 15.25 -7.14
N ARG A 122 22.44 15.10 -6.15
CA ARG A 122 23.83 14.70 -6.39
C ARG A 122 23.98 13.23 -6.84
N ARG A 123 23.04 12.36 -6.44
CA ARG A 123 23.02 10.93 -6.85
C ARG A 123 22.50 10.76 -8.28
N SER A 124 21.63 11.65 -8.73
CA SER A 124 20.89 11.51 -9.98
C SER A 124 21.40 12.50 -11.03
N LYS A 125 22.56 12.20 -11.66
CA LYS A 125 23.22 13.09 -12.64
C LYS A 125 22.31 13.56 -13.79
N ASN A 126 21.26 12.80 -14.14
CA ASN A 126 20.33 13.11 -15.24
C ASN A 126 18.85 13.19 -14.82
N MET A 127 18.57 13.66 -13.60
CA MET A 127 17.19 13.77 -13.10
C MET A 127 16.31 14.66 -14.00
N LEU A 128 16.86 15.77 -14.50
CA LEU A 128 16.16 16.70 -15.38
C LEU A 128 15.71 16.04 -16.70
N GLN A 129 16.58 15.18 -17.27
CA GLN A 129 16.27 14.45 -18.50
C GLN A 129 15.16 13.41 -18.27
N SER A 130 15.18 12.72 -17.12
CA SER A 130 14.13 11.79 -16.72
C SER A 130 12.77 12.48 -16.53
N ILE A 131 12.76 13.69 -15.97
CA ILE A 131 11.55 14.50 -15.82
C ILE A 131 11.06 14.96 -17.20
N ARG A 132 11.95 15.50 -18.04
CA ARG A 132 11.60 15.98 -19.38
C ARG A 132 10.94 14.89 -20.24
N ARG A 133 11.46 13.66 -20.19
CA ARG A 133 10.88 12.51 -20.93
C ARG A 133 9.48 12.09 -20.45
N ARG A 134 9.09 12.45 -19.22
CA ARG A 134 7.77 12.10 -18.66
C ARG A 134 6.74 13.22 -18.84
N LEU A 135 7.18 14.45 -19.12
CA LEU A 135 6.34 15.63 -19.29
C LEU A 135 6.21 16.08 -20.75
N SER A 136 7.08 15.58 -21.64
CA SER A 136 6.90 15.61 -23.10
C SER A 136 6.02 14.47 -23.57
#